data_AF-D0MTJ7-F1
#
_entry.id   AF-D0MTJ7-F1
#
_cell.length_a   1.000
_cell.length_b   1.000
_cell.length_c   1.000
_cell.angle_alpha   90.00
_cell.angle_beta   90.00
_cell.angle_gamma   90.00
#
_symmetry.space_group_name_H-M   'P 1'
#
loop_
_entity.id
_entity.type
_entity.pdbx_description
1 polymer ?
#
loop_
_entity_poly.entity_id
_entity_poly.type
_entity_poly.pdbx_seq_one_letter_code
_entity_poly.pdbx_strand_id
1 'polypeptide(L)'
;MKHPCSHIFHVDCITSFERFLRTNQHVCPLCRKQDYQKRCTTISSAFHREHSAKRIQFYSSGKGDSVRRRRFFANRVRRTTDRLVTAMSKRDDSVDVLLKEFDKSLRVSRHVFQDCFPETKTGLMLPEGDDWLATFKKVRRNANARDDRECAICINGFSSSMEGVLLLSCSHAFHSQCLSAFEDFSIYEVSLCPVCRASYRSHTWLHLAHLKQRQRCLRT
;
A
#
# COMPACT_ATOMS: atom_id res chain seq x y z
N MET A 1 41.00 -30.71 -3.68
CA MET A 1 41.33 -31.85 -4.56
C MET A 1 42.75 -32.31 -4.24
N LYS A 2 43.01 -33.61 -4.06
CA LYS A 2 44.36 -34.14 -3.80
C LYS A 2 45.01 -34.53 -5.13
N HIS A 3 46.21 -34.00 -5.37
CA HIS A 3 47.02 -34.30 -6.56
C HIS A 3 48.04 -35.42 -6.22
N PRO A 4 48.63 -36.13 -7.20
CA PRO A 4 49.69 -37.12 -6.98
C PRO A 4 50.94 -36.55 -6.29
N CYS A 5 51.11 -35.23 -6.33
CA CYS A 5 52.11 -34.47 -5.61
C CYS A 5 51.71 -34.10 -4.17
N SER A 6 50.63 -34.66 -3.62
CA SER A 6 50.09 -34.42 -2.27
C SER A 6 49.62 -32.99 -1.96
N HIS A 7 49.69 -32.05 -2.90
CA HIS A 7 49.13 -30.71 -2.75
C HIS A 7 47.59 -30.74 -2.81
N ILE A 8 46.96 -29.83 -2.06
CA ILE A 8 45.50 -29.70 -1.95
C ILE A 8 45.08 -28.28 -2.30
N PHE A 9 44.13 -28.14 -3.22
CA PHE A 9 43.55 -26.85 -3.61
C PHE A 9 42.02 -26.87 -3.50
N HIS A 10 41.40 -25.70 -3.31
CA HIS A 10 39.96 -25.52 -3.48
C HIS A 10 39.57 -25.79 -4.93
N VAL A 11 38.38 -26.37 -5.13
CA VAL A 11 37.86 -26.73 -6.46
C VAL A 11 37.80 -25.49 -7.36
N ASP A 12 37.31 -24.36 -6.84
CA ASP A 12 37.16 -23.13 -7.62
C ASP A 12 38.51 -22.50 -7.97
N CYS A 13 39.46 -22.54 -7.03
CA CYS A 13 40.80 -21.96 -7.23
C CYS A 13 41.59 -22.73 -8.28
N ILE A 14 41.58 -24.07 -8.23
CA ILE A 14 42.29 -24.88 -9.23
C ILE A 14 41.64 -24.80 -10.61
N THR A 15 40.31 -24.75 -10.66
CA THR A 15 39.56 -24.58 -11.92
C THR A 15 39.85 -23.23 -12.57
N SER A 16 39.98 -22.16 -11.77
CA SER A 16 40.33 -20.83 -12.28
C SER A 16 41.77 -20.78 -12.79
N PHE A 17 42.70 -21.42 -12.09
CA PHE A 17 44.09 -21.53 -12.51
C PHE A 17 44.26 -22.28 -13.84
N GLU A 18 43.56 -23.40 -14.01
CA GLU A 18 43.57 -24.16 -15.27
C GLU A 18 43.02 -23.35 -16.44
N ARG A 19 41.94 -22.58 -16.22
CA ARG A 19 41.42 -21.64 -17.23
C ARG A 19 42.45 -20.58 -17.62
N PHE A 20 43.23 -20.09 -16.64
CA PHE A 20 44.25 -19.08 -16.87
C PHE A 20 45.43 -19.59 -17.70
N LEU A 21 45.84 -20.85 -17.53
CA LEU A 21 46.98 -21.42 -18.26
C LEU A 21 46.74 -21.56 -19.77
N ARG A 22 45.51 -21.50 -20.27
CA ARG A 22 45.15 -21.60 -21.70
C ARG A 22 45.80 -22.80 -22.43
N THR A 23 46.15 -23.85 -21.69
CA THR A 23 46.73 -25.10 -22.20
C THR A 23 45.93 -26.28 -21.65
N ASN A 24 45.75 -27.34 -22.44
CA ASN A 24 45.09 -28.58 -21.97
C ASN A 24 45.97 -29.42 -21.02
N GLN A 25 47.11 -28.89 -20.55
CA GLN A 25 48.02 -29.60 -19.65
C GLN A 25 47.63 -29.33 -18.19
N HIS A 26 47.39 -30.41 -17.43
CA HIS A 26 47.07 -30.34 -16.01
C HIS A 26 48.36 -30.27 -15.17
N VAL A 27 48.81 -29.05 -14.88
CA VAL A 27 50.07 -28.80 -14.17
C VAL A 27 49.82 -28.32 -12.74
N CYS A 28 50.46 -28.94 -11.75
CA CYS A 28 50.32 -28.51 -10.36
C CYS A 28 50.90 -27.08 -10.15
N PRO A 29 50.15 -26.13 -9.55
CA PRO A 29 50.63 -24.76 -9.32
C PRO A 29 51.90 -24.66 -8.46
N LEU A 30 52.12 -25.61 -7.55
CA LEU A 30 53.22 -25.55 -6.58
C LEU A 30 54.48 -26.29 -7.04
N CYS A 31 54.32 -27.45 -7.66
CA CYS A 31 55.46 -28.33 -7.98
C CYS A 31 55.60 -28.65 -9.47
N ARG A 32 54.77 -28.05 -10.33
CA ARG A 32 54.80 -28.17 -11.80
C ARG A 32 54.75 -29.60 -12.36
N LYS A 33 54.40 -30.60 -11.54
CA LYS A 33 54.16 -31.97 -12.03
C LYS A 33 52.96 -31.96 -12.98
N GLN A 34 53.14 -32.57 -14.15
CA GLN A 34 52.13 -32.72 -15.19
C GLN A 34 51.20 -33.91 -14.90
N ASP A 35 50.09 -33.96 -15.63
CA ASP A 35 49.13 -35.07 -15.66
C ASP A 35 48.58 -35.52 -14.31
N TYR A 36 48.31 -34.55 -13.43
CA TYR A 36 47.62 -34.88 -12.19
C TYR A 36 46.16 -35.27 -12.44
N GLN A 37 45.66 -36.21 -11.63
CA GLN A 37 44.23 -36.49 -11.53
C GLN A 37 43.59 -35.68 -10.39
N LYS A 38 42.46 -35.03 -10.68
CA LYS A 38 41.64 -34.34 -9.67
C LYS A 38 40.92 -35.38 -8.81
N ARG A 39 41.36 -35.61 -7.58
CA ARG A 39 40.61 -36.43 -6.61
C ARG A 39 39.90 -35.55 -5.60
N CYS A 40 38.57 -35.64 -5.54
CA CYS A 40 37.80 -34.99 -4.49
C CYS A 40 38.03 -35.75 -3.17
N THR A 41 38.51 -35.06 -2.14
CA THR A 41 38.73 -35.66 -0.82
C THR A 41 37.72 -35.09 0.16
N THR A 42 36.77 -35.92 0.60
CA THR A 42 35.80 -35.59 1.65
C THR A 42 36.47 -35.34 3.01
N ILE A 43 37.66 -35.90 3.21
CA ILE A 43 38.46 -35.77 4.44
C ILE A 43 38.77 -34.30 4.77
N SER A 44 39.10 -33.48 3.76
CA SER A 44 39.42 -32.06 4.00
C SER A 44 38.17 -31.26 4.38
N SER A 45 37.01 -31.59 3.79
CA SER A 45 35.75 -30.93 4.16
C SER A 45 35.28 -31.34 5.56
N ALA A 46 35.47 -32.61 5.94
CA ALA A 46 35.24 -33.10 7.29
C ALA A 46 36.14 -32.40 8.31
N PHE A 47 37.45 -32.33 8.05
CA PHE A 47 38.41 -31.62 8.92
C PHE A 47 38.07 -30.14 9.04
N HIS A 48 37.70 -29.47 7.94
CA HIS A 48 37.29 -28.06 7.97
C HIS A 48 36.01 -27.86 8.79
N ARG A 49 35.01 -28.75 8.66
CA ARG A 49 33.78 -28.71 9.46
C ARG A 49 34.09 -28.89 10.94
N GLU A 50 34.93 -29.86 11.29
CA GLU A 50 35.34 -30.14 12.65
C GLU A 50 36.14 -28.96 13.26
N HIS A 51 37.11 -28.42 12.51
CA HIS A 51 37.90 -27.26 12.94
C HIS A 51 37.02 -26.02 13.11
N SER A 52 36.06 -25.81 12.20
CA SER A 52 35.08 -24.72 12.30
C SER A 52 34.17 -24.90 13.52
N ALA A 53 33.67 -26.11 13.77
CA ALA A 53 32.84 -26.43 14.93
C ALA A 53 33.58 -26.17 16.25
N LYS A 54 34.83 -26.65 16.37
CA LYS A 54 35.71 -26.39 17.52
C LYS A 54 35.93 -24.89 17.76
N ARG A 55 36.16 -24.12 16.70
CA ARG A 55 36.30 -22.65 16.80
C ARG A 55 35.01 -21.97 17.25
N ILE A 56 33.87 -22.36 16.70
CA ILE A 56 32.56 -21.83 17.09
C ILE A 56 32.28 -22.15 18.55
N GLN A 57 32.51 -23.40 18.99
CA GLN A 57 32.37 -23.83 20.38
C GLN A 57 33.29 -23.04 21.31
N PHE A 58 34.55 -22.83 20.92
CA PHE A 58 35.52 -22.06 21.69
C PHE A 58 35.04 -20.62 21.94
N TYR A 59 34.67 -19.87 20.90
CA TYR A 59 34.17 -18.50 21.08
C TYR A 59 32.79 -18.44 21.74
N SER A 60 31.93 -19.43 21.50
CA SER A 60 30.60 -19.52 22.12
C SER A 60 30.66 -19.84 23.62
N SER A 61 31.72 -20.51 24.09
CA SER A 61 31.97 -20.77 25.51
C SER A 61 32.46 -19.56 26.31
N GLY A 62 32.56 -18.38 25.67
CA GLY A 62 33.06 -17.16 26.28
C GLY A 62 34.59 -17.03 26.32
N LYS A 63 35.33 -18.06 25.87
CA LYS A 63 36.80 -18.09 25.84
C LYS A 63 37.37 -17.46 24.56
N GLY A 64 38.64 -17.04 24.61
CA GLY A 64 39.38 -16.45 23.49
C GLY A 64 39.50 -14.92 23.51
N ASP A 65 40.19 -14.38 22.51
CA ASP A 65 40.40 -12.94 22.33
C ASP A 65 39.06 -12.18 22.27
N SER A 66 38.93 -11.17 23.14
CA SER A 66 37.73 -10.35 23.32
C SER A 66 37.27 -9.68 22.01
N VAL A 67 38.20 -9.24 21.17
CA VAL A 67 37.90 -8.56 19.90
C VAL A 67 37.34 -9.55 18.89
N ARG A 68 37.97 -10.72 18.76
CA ARG A 68 37.53 -11.80 17.87
C ARG A 68 36.17 -12.36 18.30
N ARG A 69 35.94 -12.48 19.60
CA ARG A 69 34.65 -12.88 20.19
C ARG A 69 33.55 -11.86 19.85
N ARG A 70 33.79 -10.56 20.08
CA ARG A 70 32.84 -9.49 19.73
C ARG A 70 32.51 -9.52 18.23
N ARG A 71 33.51 -9.65 17.36
CA ARG A 71 33.33 -9.73 15.90
C ARG A 71 32.57 -10.99 15.48
N PHE A 72 32.77 -12.12 16.15
CA PHE A 72 32.03 -13.36 15.89
C PHE A 72 30.53 -13.19 16.17
N PHE A 73 30.17 -12.70 17.36
CA PHE A 73 28.78 -12.48 17.74
C PHE A 73 28.12 -11.39 16.88
N ALA A 74 28.82 -10.28 16.60
CA ALA A 74 28.32 -9.23 15.71
C ALA A 74 28.01 -9.77 14.31
N ASN A 75 28.90 -10.58 13.73
CA ASN A 75 28.64 -11.22 12.43
C ASN A 75 27.48 -12.22 12.47
N ARG A 76 27.30 -12.93 13.59
CA ARG A 76 26.19 -13.87 13.76
C ARG A 76 24.85 -13.14 13.81
N VAL A 77 24.76 -12.07 14.61
CA VAL A 77 23.56 -11.22 14.68
C VAL A 77 23.27 -10.61 13.32
N ARG A 78 24.28 -10.00 12.69
CA ARG A 78 24.15 -9.40 11.36
C ARG A 78 23.55 -10.37 10.34
N ARG A 79 24.03 -11.61 10.26
CA ARG A 79 23.48 -12.62 9.33
C ARG A 79 22.00 -12.93 9.59
N THR A 80 21.58 -12.98 10.84
CA THR A 80 20.17 -13.19 11.18
C THR A 80 19.34 -11.96 10.80
N THR A 81 19.83 -10.76 11.11
CA THR A 81 19.20 -9.49 10.73
C THR A 81 19.06 -9.37 9.22
N ASP A 82 20.12 -9.62 8.46
CA ASP A 82 20.11 -9.56 6.99
C ASP A 82 19.06 -10.50 6.39
N ARG A 83 18.91 -11.72 6.96
CA ARG A 83 17.88 -12.68 6.54
C ARG A 83 16.47 -12.18 6.82
N LEU A 84 16.23 -11.58 7.99
CA LEU A 84 14.94 -11.01 8.36
C LEU A 84 14.58 -9.84 7.44
N VAL A 85 15.51 -8.90 7.25
CA VAL A 85 15.32 -7.75 6.35
C VAL A 85 15.00 -8.23 4.94
N THR A 86 15.77 -9.17 4.40
CA THR A 86 15.52 -9.73 3.06
C THR A 86 14.14 -10.38 2.96
N ALA A 87 13.70 -11.10 3.99
CA ALA A 87 12.37 -11.70 4.03
C ALA A 87 11.24 -10.67 4.19
N MET A 88 11.50 -9.55 4.85
CA MET A 88 10.58 -8.42 4.95
C MET A 88 10.43 -7.69 3.62
N SER A 89 11.54 -7.34 2.95
CA SER A 89 11.51 -6.68 1.65
C SER A 89 10.76 -7.50 0.59
N LYS A 90 10.91 -8.83 0.59
CA LYS A 90 10.15 -9.71 -0.31
C LYS A 90 8.63 -9.68 -0.08
N ARG A 91 8.19 -9.38 1.14
CA ARG A 91 6.76 -9.26 1.46
C ARG A 91 6.21 -7.88 1.10
N ASP A 92 7.01 -6.82 1.25
CA ASP A 92 6.64 -5.46 0.80
C ASP A 92 6.32 -5.43 -0.70
N ASP A 93 7.14 -6.07 -1.54
CA ASP A 93 6.89 -6.16 -2.99
C ASP A 93 5.49 -6.72 -3.30
N SER A 94 5.02 -7.69 -2.51
CA SER A 94 3.69 -8.29 -2.70
C SER A 94 2.56 -7.35 -2.28
N VAL A 95 2.75 -6.53 -1.25
CA VAL A 95 1.73 -5.57 -0.79
C VAL A 95 1.61 -4.42 -1.78
N ASP A 96 2.73 -3.90 -2.27
CA ASP A 96 2.73 -2.81 -3.26
C ASP A 96 2.10 -3.23 -4.59
N VAL A 97 2.33 -4.47 -5.03
CA VAL A 97 1.68 -5.03 -6.22
C VAL A 97 0.16 -5.11 -6.03
N LEU A 98 -0.31 -5.59 -4.87
CA LEU A 98 -1.75 -5.66 -4.57
C LEU A 98 -2.39 -4.27 -4.51
N LEU A 99 -1.78 -3.30 -3.84
CA LEU A 99 -2.29 -1.92 -3.77
C LEU A 99 -2.39 -1.29 -5.17
N LYS A 100 -1.38 -1.54 -6.01
CA LYS A 100 -1.39 -1.10 -7.41
C LYS A 100 -2.51 -1.76 -8.23
N GLU A 101 -2.87 -2.99 -7.92
CA GLU A 101 -3.98 -3.70 -8.56
C GLU A 101 -5.34 -3.16 -8.11
N PHE A 102 -5.49 -2.83 -6.82
CA PHE A 102 -6.67 -2.14 -6.31
C PHE A 102 -6.86 -0.77 -6.98
N ASP A 103 -5.81 0.04 -7.09
CA ASP A 103 -5.88 1.36 -7.75
C ASP A 103 -6.29 1.25 -9.23
N LYS A 104 -5.78 0.23 -9.94
CA LYS A 104 -6.21 -0.05 -11.32
C LYS A 104 -7.69 -0.41 -11.37
N SER A 105 -8.15 -1.29 -10.48
CA SER A 105 -9.55 -1.71 -10.40
C SER A 105 -10.48 -0.54 -10.09
N LEU A 106 -10.08 0.34 -9.17
CA LEU A 106 -10.81 1.56 -8.86
C LEU A 106 -10.82 2.55 -10.01
N ARG A 107 -9.71 2.73 -10.74
CA ARG A 107 -9.67 3.59 -11.93
C ARG A 107 -10.61 3.08 -13.02
N VAL A 108 -10.59 1.78 -13.30
CA VAL A 108 -11.48 1.15 -14.31
C VAL A 108 -12.94 1.30 -13.89
N SER A 109 -13.26 1.00 -12.63
CA SER A 109 -14.62 1.14 -12.11
C SER A 109 -15.12 2.58 -12.22
N ARG A 110 -14.31 3.57 -11.80
CA ARG A 110 -14.64 4.99 -11.93
C ARG A 110 -14.84 5.42 -13.39
N HIS A 111 -14.06 4.88 -14.32
CA HIS A 111 -14.22 5.16 -15.75
C HIS A 111 -15.58 4.67 -16.27
N VAL A 112 -16.00 3.46 -15.90
CA VAL A 112 -17.32 2.91 -16.29
C VAL A 112 -18.46 3.80 -15.75
N PHE A 113 -18.33 4.33 -14.54
CA PHE A 113 -19.32 5.26 -13.98
C PHE A 113 -19.25 6.67 -14.58
N GLN A 114 -18.08 7.12 -15.06
CA GLN A 114 -17.91 8.38 -15.81
C GLN A 114 -18.48 8.31 -17.23
N ASP A 115 -18.51 7.13 -17.87
CA ASP A 115 -19.14 6.96 -19.19
C ASP A 115 -20.68 6.99 -19.12
N CYS A 116 -21.27 6.73 -17.95
CA CYS A 116 -22.72 6.84 -17.71
C CYS A 116 -23.19 8.22 -17.22
N PHE A 117 -22.28 9.06 -16.74
CA PHE A 117 -22.54 10.46 -16.38
C PHE A 117 -21.31 11.29 -16.75
N PRO A 118 -21.36 12.15 -17.78
CA PRO A 118 -20.22 12.99 -18.11
C PRO A 118 -19.94 13.91 -16.92
N GLU A 119 -18.91 13.57 -16.15
CA GLU A 119 -18.37 14.46 -15.13
C GLU A 119 -17.81 15.68 -15.84
N THR A 120 -18.57 16.77 -15.75
CA THR A 120 -18.11 18.12 -15.98
C THR A 120 -16.93 18.32 -15.05
N LYS A 121 -15.72 18.34 -15.61
CA LYS A 121 -14.47 18.58 -14.88
C LYS A 121 -14.62 19.83 -14.01
N THR A 122 -14.21 19.69 -12.76
CA THR A 122 -14.00 20.75 -11.80
C THR A 122 -13.01 21.78 -12.39
N GLY A 123 -13.56 22.84 -12.95
CA GLY A 123 -12.91 24.07 -13.35
C GLY A 123 -14.00 25.12 -13.32
N LEU A 124 -13.82 26.17 -12.52
CA LEU A 124 -14.82 27.19 -12.22
C LEU A 124 -15.51 27.71 -13.50
N MET A 125 -16.82 27.52 -13.58
CA MET A 125 -17.79 28.52 -14.01
C MET A 125 -19.08 28.18 -13.27
N LEU A 126 -19.23 28.83 -12.12
CA LEU A 126 -20.54 28.95 -11.47
C LEU A 126 -21.46 29.60 -12.51
N PRO A 127 -22.65 29.07 -12.80
CA PRO A 127 -23.65 29.86 -13.49
C PRO A 127 -23.97 31.05 -12.58
N GLU A 128 -23.40 32.21 -12.87
CA GLU A 128 -23.98 33.49 -12.49
C GLU A 128 -25.33 33.54 -13.21
N GLY A 129 -26.39 33.19 -12.51
CA GLY A 129 -27.73 33.18 -13.11
C GLY A 129 -28.74 32.37 -12.30
N ASP A 130 -29.79 33.06 -11.86
CA ASP A 130 -30.90 32.60 -11.05
C ASP A 130 -31.68 31.41 -11.62
N ASP A 131 -31.20 30.17 -11.44
CA ASP A 131 -32.06 28.99 -11.53
C ASP A 131 -31.76 27.90 -10.48
N TRP A 132 -31.39 28.35 -9.27
CA TRP A 132 -31.22 27.48 -8.10
C TRP A 132 -32.49 26.68 -7.77
N LEU A 133 -33.65 27.25 -8.07
CA LEU A 133 -34.95 26.66 -7.77
C LEU A 133 -35.28 25.46 -8.66
N ALA A 134 -34.87 25.46 -9.94
CA ALA A 134 -35.04 24.30 -10.81
C ALA A 134 -34.13 23.14 -10.40
N THR A 135 -32.87 23.43 -10.03
CA THR A 135 -31.92 22.43 -9.55
C THR A 135 -32.46 21.71 -8.32
N PHE A 136 -32.95 22.44 -7.30
CA PHE A 136 -33.51 21.82 -6.10
C PHE A 136 -34.83 21.09 -6.31
N LYS A 137 -35.65 21.49 -7.30
CA LYS A 137 -36.83 20.68 -7.70
C LYS A 137 -36.41 19.32 -8.25
N LYS A 138 -35.32 19.24 -9.01
CA LYS A 138 -34.77 17.98 -9.52
C LYS A 138 -34.17 17.14 -8.38
N VAL A 139 -33.39 17.76 -7.50
CA VAL A 139 -32.80 17.12 -6.31
C VAL A 139 -33.88 16.54 -5.40
N ARG A 140 -34.96 17.29 -5.12
CA ARG A 140 -36.09 16.82 -4.31
C ARG A 140 -36.84 15.65 -4.94
N ARG A 141 -37.06 15.66 -6.26
CA ARG A 141 -37.66 14.51 -6.97
C ARG A 141 -36.80 13.26 -6.84
N ASN A 142 -35.48 13.41 -6.95
CA ASN A 142 -34.56 12.29 -6.82
C ASN A 142 -34.53 11.74 -5.38
N ALA A 143 -34.54 12.61 -4.36
CA ALA A 143 -34.64 12.19 -2.96
C ALA A 143 -35.95 11.42 -2.69
N ASN A 144 -37.08 11.92 -3.21
CA ASN A 144 -38.36 11.22 -3.12
C ASN A 144 -38.37 9.86 -3.87
N ALA A 145 -37.67 9.74 -4.99
CA ALA A 145 -37.55 8.49 -5.73
C ALA A 145 -36.68 7.45 -5.01
N ARG A 146 -35.73 7.90 -4.18
CA ARG A 146 -34.89 7.04 -3.32
C ARG A 146 -35.60 6.61 -2.02
N ASP A 147 -36.74 7.23 -1.71
CA ASP A 147 -37.50 7.03 -0.46
C ASP A 147 -36.66 7.24 0.80
N ASP A 148 -35.73 8.21 0.76
CA ASP A 148 -34.88 8.59 1.90
C ASP A 148 -35.73 9.27 2.99
N ARG A 149 -36.35 8.48 3.88
CA ARG A 149 -37.22 8.97 4.97
C ARG A 149 -36.53 9.08 6.32
N GLU A 150 -35.26 8.71 6.39
CA GLU A 150 -34.49 8.65 7.64
C GLU A 150 -33.21 9.47 7.53
N CYS A 151 -32.80 10.07 8.64
CA CYS A 151 -31.53 10.78 8.70
C CYS A 151 -30.38 9.78 8.86
N ALA A 152 -29.47 9.68 7.89
CA ALA A 152 -28.37 8.73 7.94
C ALA A 152 -27.32 8.98 9.06
N ILE A 153 -27.41 10.11 9.78
CA ILE A 153 -26.54 10.41 10.93
C ILE A 153 -27.10 9.83 12.22
N CYS A 154 -28.39 10.04 12.49
CA CYS A 154 -29.03 9.60 13.74
C CYS A 154 -29.97 8.39 13.57
N ILE A 155 -30.20 7.94 12.33
CA ILE A 155 -31.03 6.79 11.96
C ILE A 155 -32.52 6.97 12.32
N ASN A 156 -32.92 8.18 12.71
CA ASN A 156 -34.31 8.50 13.00
C ASN A 156 -35.05 9.03 11.76
N GLY A 157 -36.33 8.68 11.65
CA GLY A 157 -37.23 9.17 10.62
C GLY A 157 -37.43 10.69 10.68
N PHE A 158 -37.62 11.33 9.53
CA PHE A 158 -38.00 12.73 9.47
C PHE A 158 -39.45 12.93 9.96
N SER A 159 -39.72 14.05 10.63
CA SER A 159 -41.08 14.41 11.01
C SER A 159 -41.95 14.60 9.76
N SER A 160 -43.26 14.33 9.86
CA SER A 160 -44.20 14.56 8.75
C SER A 160 -44.21 16.00 8.23
N SER A 161 -43.83 16.95 9.10
CA SER A 161 -43.69 18.37 8.78
C SER A 161 -42.40 18.71 8.01
N MET A 162 -41.41 17.81 7.98
CA MET A 162 -40.06 18.04 7.43
C MET A 162 -39.38 19.32 7.95
N GLU A 163 -39.83 19.79 9.12
CA GLU A 163 -39.30 20.97 9.78
C GLU A 163 -37.93 20.67 10.40
N GLY A 164 -36.98 21.57 10.17
CA GLY A 164 -35.59 21.37 10.59
C GLY A 164 -34.80 20.36 9.75
N VAL A 165 -35.30 19.93 8.59
CA VAL A 165 -34.56 19.08 7.64
C VAL A 165 -33.80 19.94 6.63
N LEU A 166 -32.52 19.60 6.40
CA LEU A 166 -31.65 20.16 5.38
C LEU A 166 -31.51 19.18 4.21
N LEU A 167 -31.72 19.68 2.99
CA LEU A 167 -31.45 18.97 1.75
C LEU A 167 -30.12 19.46 1.18
N LEU A 168 -29.22 18.52 0.91
CA LEU A 168 -27.94 18.80 0.29
C LEU A 168 -28.06 18.81 -1.24
N SER A 169 -27.16 19.54 -1.91
CA SER A 169 -27.06 19.53 -3.38
C SER A 169 -26.79 18.14 -3.98
N CYS A 170 -26.28 17.19 -3.20
CA CYS A 170 -26.08 15.79 -3.58
C CYS A 170 -27.33 14.89 -3.39
N SER A 171 -28.50 15.47 -3.11
CA SER A 171 -29.81 14.80 -2.87
C SER A 171 -30.00 14.03 -1.58
N HIS A 172 -29.04 14.08 -0.65
CA HIS A 172 -29.21 13.51 0.70
C HIS A 172 -29.85 14.51 1.66
N ALA A 173 -30.65 14.02 2.59
CA ALA A 173 -31.37 14.80 3.59
C ALA A 173 -30.87 14.48 5.01
N PHE A 174 -30.78 15.49 5.86
CA PHE A 174 -30.35 15.35 7.26
C PHE A 174 -31.12 16.31 8.17
N HIS A 175 -31.21 15.99 9.46
CA HIS A 175 -31.62 17.00 10.44
C HIS A 175 -30.58 18.12 10.52
N SER A 176 -31.03 19.35 10.64
CA SER A 176 -30.15 20.53 10.75
C SER A 176 -29.17 20.39 11.91
N GLN A 177 -29.63 19.88 13.05
CA GLN A 177 -28.80 19.65 14.23
C GLN A 177 -27.76 18.56 14.00
N CYS A 178 -28.15 17.45 13.35
CA CYS A 178 -27.22 16.36 13.06
C CYS A 178 -26.15 16.78 12.06
N LEU A 179 -26.52 17.55 11.03
CA LEU A 179 -25.56 18.05 10.05
C LEU A 179 -24.60 19.06 10.67
N SER A 180 -25.11 19.98 11.48
CA SER A 180 -24.27 20.95 12.21
C SER A 180 -23.26 20.25 13.10
N ALA A 181 -23.69 19.27 13.90
CA ALA A 181 -22.79 18.49 14.74
C ALA A 181 -21.73 17.76 13.89
N PHE A 182 -22.11 17.21 12.75
CA PHE A 182 -21.16 16.55 11.84
C PHE A 182 -20.11 17.54 11.27
N GLU A 183 -20.52 18.76 10.92
CA GLU A 183 -19.61 19.81 10.44
C GLU A 183 -18.65 20.26 11.56
N ASP A 184 -19.11 20.37 12.80
CA ASP A 184 -18.28 20.74 13.96
C ASP A 184 -17.17 19.72 14.25
N PHE A 185 -17.42 18.44 14.00
CA PHE A 185 -16.42 17.36 14.16
C PHE A 185 -15.60 17.09 12.88
N SER A 186 -15.85 17.81 11.78
CA SER A 186 -15.11 17.63 10.54
C SER A 186 -13.71 18.22 10.64
N ILE A 187 -12.70 17.41 10.33
CA ILE A 187 -11.29 17.85 10.23
C ILE A 187 -10.95 18.51 8.89
N TYR A 188 -11.90 18.56 7.95
CA TYR A 188 -11.69 19.04 6.59
C TYR A 188 -12.17 20.49 6.44
N GLU A 189 -11.42 21.32 5.70
CA GLU A 189 -11.78 22.71 5.36
C GLU A 189 -12.97 22.82 4.38
N VAL A 190 -13.55 21.69 3.95
CA VAL A 190 -14.63 21.60 2.97
C VAL A 190 -15.78 20.78 3.54
N SER A 191 -17.02 21.25 3.40
CA SER A 191 -18.23 20.51 3.77
C SER A 191 -18.44 19.31 2.83
N LEU A 192 -18.27 18.09 3.37
CA LEU A 192 -18.44 16.83 2.65
C LEU A 192 -19.66 16.05 3.14
N CYS A 193 -20.48 15.56 2.22
CA CYS A 193 -21.70 14.84 2.59
C CYS A 193 -21.38 13.55 3.36
N PRO A 194 -22.04 13.27 4.51
CA PRO A 194 -21.81 12.05 5.30
C PRO A 194 -22.01 10.74 4.53
N VAL A 195 -22.89 10.74 3.51
CA VAL A 195 -23.24 9.54 2.74
C VAL A 195 -22.33 9.34 1.53
N CYS A 196 -22.16 10.37 0.70
CA CYS A 196 -21.47 10.25 -0.59
C CYS A 196 -20.14 10.99 -0.67
N ARG A 197 -19.73 11.71 0.38
CA ARG A 197 -18.49 12.51 0.47
C ARG A 197 -18.33 13.58 -0.61
N ALA A 198 -19.38 13.89 -1.36
CA ALA A 198 -19.38 15.00 -2.32
C ALA A 198 -19.41 16.34 -1.57
N SER A 199 -18.75 17.36 -2.11
CA SER A 199 -18.91 18.74 -1.65
C SER A 199 -20.34 19.21 -1.85
N TYR A 200 -20.89 19.95 -0.90
CA TYR A 200 -22.30 20.32 -0.94
C TYR A 200 -22.60 21.75 -0.51
N ARG A 201 -23.80 22.19 -0.88
CA ARG A 201 -24.52 23.30 -0.24
C ARG A 201 -25.80 22.75 0.38
N SER A 202 -26.14 23.20 1.58
CA SER A 202 -27.34 22.79 2.32
C SER A 202 -28.43 23.86 2.22
N HIS A 203 -29.68 23.44 2.11
CA HIS A 203 -30.85 24.33 2.21
C HIS A 203 -31.96 23.69 3.04
N THR A 204 -32.74 24.53 3.71
CA THR A 204 -33.91 24.08 4.47
C THR A 204 -35.00 23.55 3.54
N TRP A 205 -35.54 22.37 3.88
CA TRP A 205 -36.53 21.66 3.08
C TRP A 205 -37.81 22.50 2.84
N LEU A 206 -38.21 23.27 3.85
CA LEU A 206 -39.43 24.09 3.85
C LEU A 206 -39.32 25.40 3.03
N HIS A 207 -38.12 25.96 2.85
CA HIS A 207 -37.95 27.19 2.06
C HIS A 207 -38.23 26.97 0.55
N LEU A 208 -38.23 25.71 0.11
CA LEU A 208 -38.60 25.28 -1.25
C LEU A 208 -40.10 25.04 -1.44
N ALA A 209 -40.90 25.12 -0.37
CA ALA A 209 -42.36 25.09 -0.44
C ALA A 209 -42.96 26.51 -0.58
N HIS A 210 -42.41 27.49 0.14
CA HIS A 210 -42.96 28.86 0.20
C HIS A 210 -42.67 29.75 -1.02
N LEU A 211 -41.70 29.42 -1.88
CA LEU A 211 -41.49 30.14 -3.14
C LEU A 211 -42.64 29.94 -4.17
N LYS A 212 -43.51 28.94 -3.95
CA LYS A 212 -44.70 28.71 -4.78
C LYS A 212 -45.85 29.68 -4.46
N GLN A 213 -45.80 30.40 -3.33
CA GLN A 213 -46.92 31.25 -2.87
C GLN A 213 -46.72 32.73 -3.17
N ARG A 214 -45.48 33.22 -3.28
CA ARG A 214 -45.19 34.62 -3.65
C ARG A 214 -45.35 34.96 -5.14
N GLN A 215 -45.27 33.98 -6.04
CA GLN A 215 -45.49 34.21 -7.48
C GLN A 215 -46.97 34.25 -7.90
N ARG A 216 -47.90 33.86 -7.02
CA ARG A 216 -49.35 33.88 -7.31
C ARG A 216 -50.04 35.20 -6.93
N CYS A 217 -49.47 35.98 -6.01
CA CYS A 217 -50.03 37.27 -5.56
C CYS A 217 -49.49 38.49 -6.32
N LEU A 218 -48.63 38.31 -7.33
CA LEU A 218 -48.13 39.38 -8.21
C LEU A 218 -48.82 39.38 -9.60
N ARG A 219 -49.90 38.61 -9.77
CA ARG A 219 -50.71 38.55 -11.01
C ARG A 219 -52.22 38.66 -10.75
N THR A 220 -52.62 39.36 -9.70
CA THR A 220 -53.98 39.87 -9.47
C THR A 220 -53.85 41.32 -9.08
#